data_AF-A0A6C0JIL7-F1
#
_entry.id   AF-A0A6C0JIL7-F1
#
_cell.length_a   1.000
_cell.length_b   1.000
_cell.length_c   1.000
_cell.angle_alpha   90.00
_cell.angle_beta   90.00
_cell.angle_gamma   90.00
#
_symmetry.space_group_name_H-M   'P 1'
#
loop_
_entity.id
_entity.type
_entity.pdbx_description
1 polymer ?
#
loop_
_entity_poly.entity_id
_entity_poly.type
_entity_poly.pdbx_seq_one_letter_code
_entity_poly.pdbx_strand_id
1 'polypeptide(L)'
;MLNLQTVLVCVGVVLILLVAYRFLFNPQVLLGGIHSEGTTCPTHWKYIDGLCKPSYETSCMPFDPFVITSKVSGCNLARTCGTDWPGKCV
;
A
#
# COMPACT_ATOMS: atom_id res chain seq x y z
N MET A 1 -49.53 1.65 15.08
CA MET A 1 -49.04 2.57 14.03
C MET A 1 -47.61 2.93 14.38
N LEU A 2 -46.65 2.74 13.46
CA LEU A 2 -45.27 3.15 13.72
C LEU A 2 -45.23 4.68 13.77
N ASN A 3 -44.87 5.24 14.93
CA ASN A 3 -44.71 6.68 15.06
C ASN A 3 -43.42 7.12 14.35
N LEU A 4 -43.46 8.29 13.70
CA LEU A 4 -42.31 8.86 12.99
C LEU A 4 -41.08 8.98 13.89
N GLN A 5 -41.29 9.32 15.17
CA GLN A 5 -40.23 9.36 16.18
C GLN A 5 -39.58 8.00 16.40
N THR A 6 -40.36 6.92 16.44
CA THR A 6 -39.84 5.55 16.59
C THR A 6 -38.98 5.15 15.39
N VAL A 7 -39.40 5.53 14.17
CA VAL A 7 -38.62 5.31 12.94
C VAL A 7 -37.27 6.02 13.02
N LEU A 8 -37.27 7.31 13.40
CA LEU A 8 -36.04 8.11 13.48
C LEU A 8 -35.06 7.57 14.53
N VAL A 9 -35.57 7.15 15.70
CA VAL A 9 -34.74 6.54 16.74
C VAL A 9 -34.15 5.22 16.27
N CYS A 10 -34.94 4.34 15.64
CA CYS A 10 -34.43 3.08 15.09
C CYS A 10 -33.34 3.30 14.06
N VAL A 11 -33.52 4.23 13.11
CA VAL A 11 -32.51 4.55 12.09
C VAL A 11 -31.25 5.11 12.73
N GLY A 12 -31.38 6.01 13.71
CA GLY A 12 -30.25 6.58 14.44
C GLY A 12 -29.43 5.53 15.18
N VAL A 13 -30.10 4.61 15.89
CA VAL A 13 -29.42 3.51 16.60
C VAL A 13 -28.69 2.58 15.64
N VAL A 14 -29.31 2.23 14.50
CA VAL A 14 -28.67 1.40 13.47
C VAL A 14 -27.44 2.10 12.89
N LEU A 15 -27.51 3.40 12.59
CA LEU A 15 -26.35 4.17 12.10
C LEU A 15 -25.21 4.20 13.11
N ILE A 16 -25.49 4.44 14.39
CA ILE A 16 -24.48 4.44 15.45
C ILE A 16 -23.83 3.07 15.57
N LEU A 17 -24.62 1.99 15.55
CA LEU A 17 -24.10 0.62 15.59
C LEU A 17 -23.23 0.30 14.37
N LEU A 18 -23.60 0.77 13.18
CA LEU A 18 -22.78 0.59 11.97
C LEU A 18 -21.45 1.35 12.06
N VAL A 19 -21.46 2.58 12.57
CA VAL A 19 -20.23 3.37 12.78
C VAL A 19 -19.34 2.69 13.83
N ALA A 20 -19.91 2.31 14.97
CA ALA A 20 -19.19 1.59 16.02
C ALA A 20 -18.62 0.26 15.50
N TYR A 21 -19.39 -0.49 14.70
CA TYR A 21 -18.94 -1.73 14.07
C TYR A 21 -17.74 -1.49 13.14
N ARG A 22 -17.79 -0.45 12.31
CA ARG A 22 -16.69 -0.06 11.43
C ARG A 22 -15.45 0.41 12.21
N PHE A 23 -15.59 1.08 13.34
CA PHE A 23 -14.43 1.56 14.10
C PHE A 23 -13.83 0.50 15.04
N LEU A 24 -14.65 -0.33 15.68
CA LEU A 24 -14.21 -1.28 16.71
C LEU A 24 -13.87 -2.66 16.13
N PHE A 25 -14.67 -3.17 15.20
CA PHE A 25 -14.58 -4.58 14.77
C PHE A 25 -14.05 -4.75 13.35
N ASN A 26 -14.24 -3.75 12.49
CA ASN A 26 -13.72 -3.78 11.14
C ASN A 26 -12.99 -2.46 10.84
N PRO A 27 -11.85 -2.19 11.54
CA PRO A 27 -10.91 -1.22 11.02
C PRO A 27 -10.50 -1.78 9.67
N GLN A 28 -11.19 -1.34 8.63
CA GLN A 28 -10.73 -1.49 7.27
C GLN A 28 -9.54 -0.56 7.21
N VAL A 29 -8.42 -1.04 7.74
CA VAL A 29 -7.11 -0.76 7.21
C VAL A 29 -7.34 -0.99 5.73
N LEU A 30 -7.52 0.11 5.01
CA LEU A 30 -7.42 0.12 3.58
C LEU A 30 -6.03 -0.46 3.32
N LEU A 31 -5.95 -1.77 3.13
CA LEU A 31 -4.76 -2.48 2.68
C LEU A 31 -4.42 -2.09 1.22
N GLY A 32 -5.12 -1.08 0.67
CA GLY A 32 -4.75 -0.37 -0.55
C GLY A 32 -4.55 1.14 -0.36
N GLY A 33 -4.52 1.63 0.88
CA GLY A 33 -4.44 3.05 1.23
C GLY A 33 -3.07 3.51 1.73
N ILE A 34 -2.08 2.61 1.77
CA ILE A 34 -0.70 3.06 1.65
C ILE A 34 -0.54 3.33 0.15
N HIS A 35 -0.92 4.54 -0.27
CA HIS A 35 -0.05 5.27 -1.17
C HIS A 35 1.32 5.32 -0.48
N SER A 36 2.04 4.19 -0.52
CA SER A 36 3.46 4.22 -0.72
C SER A 36 3.51 4.96 -2.03
N GLU A 37 3.83 6.25 -1.96
CA GLU A 37 4.62 6.83 -3.01
C GLU A 37 5.65 5.74 -3.34
N GLY A 38 5.46 5.11 -4.51
CA GLY A 38 6.16 3.87 -4.84
C GLY A 38 7.63 4.15 -4.56
N THR A 39 8.24 3.38 -3.66
CA THR A 39 9.59 3.71 -3.22
C THR A 39 10.43 3.77 -4.49
N THR A 40 11.19 4.85 -4.65
CA THR A 40 11.98 5.08 -5.87
C THR A 40 12.88 3.88 -6.17
N CYS A 41 13.29 3.14 -5.12
CA CYS A 41 14.07 1.93 -5.21
C CYS A 41 13.35 0.70 -4.61
N PRO A 42 13.81 -0.51 -4.94
CA PRO A 42 13.39 -1.75 -4.30
C PRO A 42 13.63 -1.77 -2.78
N THR A 43 13.00 -2.71 -2.08
CA THR A 43 13.21 -2.93 -0.65
C THR A 43 14.68 -3.24 -0.37
N HIS A 44 15.28 -2.70 0.70
CA HIS A 44 16.73 -2.84 0.99
C HIS A 44 17.67 -2.21 -0.05
N TRP A 45 17.17 -1.26 -0.84
CA TRP A 45 18.00 -0.44 -1.74
C TRP A 45 17.89 1.03 -1.33
N LYS A 46 18.97 1.78 -1.53
CA LYS A 46 19.07 3.21 -1.21
C LYS A 46 19.31 4.01 -2.48
N TYR A 47 18.60 5.12 -2.63
CA TYR A 47 18.84 6.06 -3.72
C TYR A 47 20.03 6.96 -3.37
N ILE A 48 21.15 6.79 -4.06
CA ILE A 48 22.42 7.51 -3.83
C ILE A 48 23.02 7.89 -5.19
N ASP A 49 23.34 9.17 -5.38
CA ASP A 49 23.95 9.72 -6.61
C ASP A 49 23.12 9.47 -7.88
N GLY A 50 21.79 9.50 -7.78
CA GLY A 50 20.92 9.26 -8.94
C GLY A 50 20.63 7.79 -9.23
N LEU A 51 21.19 6.86 -8.44
CA LEU A 51 21.07 5.42 -8.66
C LEU A 51 20.50 4.73 -7.43
N CYS A 52 19.71 3.69 -7.65
CA CYS A 52 19.36 2.73 -6.62
C CYS A 52 20.55 1.79 -6.40
N LYS A 53 21.15 1.83 -5.20
CA LYS A 53 22.25 0.96 -4.77
C LYS A 53 21.75 -0.02 -3.69
N PRO A 54 22.05 -1.32 -3.79
CA PRO A 54 21.66 -2.29 -2.77
C PRO A 54 22.37 -2.01 -1.44
N SER A 55 21.68 -2.16 -0.31
CA SER A 55 22.28 -2.03 1.03
C SER A 55 22.80 -3.36 1.60
N TYR A 56 22.83 -4.42 0.78
CA TYR A 56 23.24 -5.77 1.11
C TYR A 56 24.15 -6.32 0.01
N GLU A 57 24.90 -7.37 0.31
CA GLU A 57 25.74 -8.04 -0.69
C GLU A 57 24.85 -8.80 -1.68
N THR A 58 24.92 -8.41 -2.95
CA THR A 58 24.12 -8.98 -4.04
C THR A 58 24.90 -8.97 -5.34
N SER A 59 24.52 -9.86 -6.27
CA SER A 59 25.03 -9.87 -7.64
C SER A 59 24.42 -8.77 -8.52
N CYS A 60 23.39 -8.07 -8.02
CA CYS A 60 22.73 -7.01 -8.78
C CYS A 60 23.50 -5.69 -8.77
N MET A 61 23.55 -5.06 -9.95
CA MET A 61 24.23 -3.77 -10.13
C MET A 61 23.32 -2.60 -9.79
N PRO A 62 23.88 -1.46 -9.36
CA PRO A 62 23.14 -0.21 -9.24
C PRO A 62 22.49 0.20 -10.56
N PHE A 63 21.27 0.75 -10.50
CA PHE A 63 20.52 1.15 -11.69
C PHE A 63 19.76 2.46 -11.48
N ASP A 64 19.42 3.13 -12.58
CA ASP A 64 18.55 4.32 -12.57
C ASP A 64 17.07 3.88 -12.54
N PRO A 65 16.33 4.18 -11.48
CA PRO A 65 14.92 3.78 -11.35
C PRO A 65 13.98 4.48 -12.33
N PHE A 66 14.35 5.66 -12.84
CA PHE A 66 13.51 6.45 -13.75
C PHE A 66 13.45 5.86 -15.16
N VAL A 67 14.45 5.05 -15.53
CA VAL A 67 14.44 4.29 -16.79
C VAL A 67 13.38 3.17 -16.75
N ILE A 68 13.02 2.69 -15.55
CA ILE A 68 12.08 1.58 -15.37
C ILE A 68 10.66 2.11 -15.17
N THR A 69 10.01 2.42 -16.28
CA THR A 69 8.64 2.94 -16.30
C THR A 69 7.60 1.84 -16.11
N SER A 70 7.81 0.65 -16.70
CA SER A 70 6.89 -0.48 -16.62
C SER A 70 6.93 -1.21 -15.27
N LYS A 71 5.75 -1.55 -14.72
CA LYS A 71 5.63 -2.39 -13.52
C LYS A 71 6.24 -3.78 -13.73
N VAL A 72 6.02 -4.38 -14.91
CA VAL A 72 6.53 -5.71 -15.24
C VAL A 72 8.05 -5.74 -15.22
N SER A 73 8.68 -4.74 -15.85
CA SER A 73 10.14 -4.63 -15.89
C SER A 73 10.73 -4.42 -14.50
N GLY A 74 10.11 -3.57 -13.67
CA GLY A 74 10.53 -3.37 -12.28
C GLY A 74 10.39 -4.64 -11.43
N CYS A 75 9.31 -5.41 -11.63
CA CYS A 75 9.11 -6.65 -10.89
C CYS A 75 10.07 -7.77 -11.31
N ASN A 76 10.37 -7.89 -12.60
CA ASN A 76 11.37 -8.83 -13.06
C ASN A 76 12.75 -8.51 -12.47
N LEU A 77 13.13 -7.23 -12.40
CA LEU A 77 14.38 -6.81 -11.78
C LEU A 77 14.41 -7.15 -10.29
N ALA A 78 13.36 -6.78 -9.55
CA ALA A 78 13.26 -7.04 -8.11
C ALA A 78 13.41 -8.54 -7.81
N ARG A 79 12.65 -9.40 -8.54
CA ARG A 79 12.72 -10.86 -8.40
C ARG A 79 14.09 -11.43 -8.76
N THR A 80 14.72 -10.91 -9.81
CA THR A 80 16.08 -11.33 -10.21
C THR A 80 17.09 -11.01 -9.10
N CYS A 81 16.88 -9.91 -8.39
CA CYS A 81 17.71 -9.46 -7.28
C CYS A 81 17.30 -10.03 -5.91
N GLY A 82 16.32 -10.93 -5.87
CA GLY A 82 15.82 -11.54 -4.64
C GLY A 82 15.18 -10.54 -3.67
N THR A 83 14.59 -9.47 -4.19
CA THR A 83 13.94 -8.42 -3.40
C THR A 83 12.55 -8.10 -3.93
N ASP A 84 11.74 -7.44 -3.11
CA ASP A 84 10.47 -6.84 -3.52
C ASP A 84 10.67 -5.37 -3.90
N TRP A 85 9.69 -4.78 -4.60
CA TRP A 85 9.70 -3.37 -4.95
C TRP A 85 8.31 -2.75 -4.81
N PRO A 86 8.04 -2.07 -3.68
CA PRO A 86 6.76 -1.41 -3.44
C PRO A 86 6.33 -0.51 -4.61
N GLY A 87 5.17 -0.80 -5.20
CA GLY A 87 4.61 -0.08 -6.34
C GLY A 87 4.98 -0.64 -7.72
N LYS A 88 5.96 -1.55 -7.82
CA LYS A 88 6.32 -2.28 -9.05
C LYS A 88 6.13 -3.80 -8.92
N CYS A 89 6.45 -4.38 -7.76
CA CYS A 89 6.43 -5.82 -7.45
C CYS A 89 6.01 -6.02 -5.99
N VAL A 90 4.89 -6.72 -5.79
CA VAL A 90 4.33 -7.10 -4.48
C VAL A 90 4.25 -8.61 -4.42
#